data_AF-A0A0B7B572-F1
#
_entry.id   AF-A0A0B7B572-F1
#
_cell.length_a   1.000
_cell.length_b   1.000
_cell.length_c   1.000
_cell.angle_alpha   90.00
_cell.angle_beta   90.00
_cell.angle_gamma   90.00
#
_symmetry.space_group_name_H-M   'P 1'
#
loop_
_entity.id
_entity.type
_entity.pdbx_description
1 polymer ?
#
loop_
_entity_poly.entity_id
_entity_poly.type
_entity_poly.pdbx_seq_one_letter_code
_entity_poly.pdbx_strand_id
1 'polypeptide(L)'
;DFFSLTEAARGWGNGLWNLLDILIGVPSTSSDDICQKLQEERMRYLVAELDIKPHLKRELNAYCEYVKIQCHGLLTSKQKTAELRPPPIPYRYQTPKGQDIDLRLFNKDLMNNSMGILYNILDRQAKGWHIEMRAKLIRHYQAQGLNNDDISKRVSQDILDHYLSKVFTAITTNAELEVLQPGLGILLVNQAKSVIAMMKAQQSLRKKMDEHKEKLVNHLKETYPIKSQISDWMKEKMQFFERDFVRQNLWTVHEEAISLCEEEGLQQTVYFLRRDLNFIKEREAVLRKELGRVKIPTQEYSFSTRIWLPQNWIVRKWNFGTRSEIIETVFRESKPLQENSP
;
A
#
# COMPACT_ATOMS: atom_id res chain seq x y z
N ASP A 1 -16.44 -7.80 1.88
CA ASP A 1 -16.37 -8.98 2.77
C ASP A 1 -16.15 -10.27 2.00
N PHE A 2 -15.01 -10.37 1.31
CA PHE A 2 -14.64 -11.53 0.47
C PHE A 2 -13.40 -12.27 0.96
N PHE A 3 -13.04 -12.07 2.22
CA PHE A 3 -11.84 -12.65 2.82
C PHE A 3 -12.13 -13.82 3.77
N SER A 4 -13.38 -14.16 4.08
CA SER A 4 -13.64 -14.95 5.30
C SER A 4 -13.45 -16.47 5.20
N LEU A 5 -13.58 -17.13 4.05
CA LEU A 5 -13.58 -18.62 4.05
C LEU A 5 -12.22 -19.26 3.80
N THR A 6 -11.38 -18.65 2.97
CA THR A 6 -9.97 -19.03 2.85
C THR A 6 -9.17 -18.57 4.05
N GLU A 7 -9.50 -17.41 4.66
CA GLU A 7 -8.96 -17.03 5.97
C GLU A 7 -9.52 -17.87 7.12
N ALA A 8 -10.77 -18.35 7.08
CA ALA A 8 -11.29 -19.24 8.12
C ALA A 8 -10.66 -20.64 8.04
N ALA A 9 -10.44 -21.20 6.84
CA ALA A 9 -9.74 -22.48 6.69
C ALA A 9 -8.25 -22.36 7.04
N ARG A 10 -7.61 -21.25 6.65
CA ARG A 10 -6.21 -20.95 7.02
C ARG A 10 -6.09 -20.58 8.50
N GLY A 11 -7.11 -19.97 9.08
CA GLY A 11 -7.25 -19.62 10.48
C GLY A 11 -7.54 -20.83 11.37
N TRP A 12 -8.29 -21.81 10.89
CA TRP A 12 -8.44 -23.13 11.55
C TRP A 12 -7.15 -23.93 11.48
N GLY A 13 -6.45 -23.93 10.35
CA GLY A 13 -5.12 -24.53 10.23
C GLY A 13 -4.12 -23.89 11.19
N ASN A 14 -4.02 -22.56 11.20
CA ASN A 14 -3.17 -21.82 12.14
C ASN A 14 -3.61 -22.00 13.59
N GLY A 15 -4.92 -22.08 13.87
CA GLY A 15 -5.46 -22.33 15.20
C GLY A 15 -5.12 -23.74 15.73
N LEU A 16 -5.13 -24.76 14.86
CA LEU A 16 -4.71 -26.11 15.20
C LEU A 16 -3.19 -26.17 15.44
N TRP A 17 -2.40 -25.46 14.64
CA TRP A 17 -0.95 -25.32 14.85
C TRP A 17 -0.62 -24.58 16.16
N ASN A 18 -1.33 -23.50 16.48
CA ASN A 18 -1.17 -22.76 17.73
C ASN A 18 -1.59 -23.61 18.96
N LEU A 19 -2.63 -24.43 18.82
CA LEU A 19 -3.03 -25.39 19.86
C LEU A 19 -1.99 -26.50 20.06
N LEU A 20 -1.39 -26.99 18.98
CA LEU A 20 -0.27 -27.94 19.03
C LEU A 20 0.98 -27.30 19.67
N ASP A 21 1.28 -26.04 19.37
CA ASP A 21 2.36 -25.28 20.02
C ASP A 21 2.11 -25.12 21.53
N ILE A 22 0.87 -24.87 21.95
CA ILE A 22 0.49 -24.76 23.37
C ILE A 22 0.59 -26.11 24.09
N LEU A 23 0.25 -27.21 23.43
CA LEU A 23 0.26 -28.56 24.03
C LEU A 23 1.64 -29.22 24.04
N ILE A 24 2.50 -28.90 23.06
CA ILE A 24 3.79 -29.58 22.85
C ILE A 24 4.99 -28.67 23.18
N GLY A 25 4.77 -27.37 23.41
CA GLY A 25 5.84 -26.45 23.81
C GLY A 25 6.92 -26.31 22.73
N VAL A 26 6.53 -26.36 21.45
CA VAL A 26 7.44 -26.03 20.36
C VAL A 26 7.49 -24.50 20.27
N PRO A 27 8.64 -23.85 20.46
CA PRO A 27 8.73 -22.41 20.24
C PRO A 27 8.62 -22.16 18.74
N SER A 28 7.45 -21.72 18.26
CA SER A 28 7.30 -21.22 16.90
C SER A 28 8.11 -19.95 16.73
N THR A 29 9.36 -20.12 16.34
CA THR A 29 10.30 -19.04 15.99
C THR A 29 9.98 -18.41 14.62
N SER A 30 8.77 -18.55 14.09
CA SER A 30 8.44 -18.06 12.76
C SER A 30 6.94 -18.03 12.47
N SER A 31 6.31 -16.85 12.49
CA SER A 31 5.28 -16.50 11.47
C SER A 31 4.87 -15.02 11.44
N ASP A 32 4.95 -14.27 12.54
CA ASP A 32 4.36 -12.91 12.58
C ASP A 32 5.12 -11.86 11.75
N ASP A 33 6.42 -12.04 11.52
CA ASP A 33 7.25 -11.07 10.79
C ASP A 33 7.32 -11.34 9.26
N ILE A 34 6.73 -12.44 8.75
CA ILE A 34 6.83 -12.77 7.31
C ILE A 34 6.09 -11.74 6.47
N CYS A 35 4.90 -11.32 6.90
CA CYS A 35 4.10 -10.32 6.19
C CYS A 35 4.79 -8.95 6.19
N GLN A 36 5.40 -8.55 7.31
CA GLN A 36 6.15 -7.31 7.40
C GLN A 36 7.40 -7.34 6.50
N LYS A 37 8.21 -8.40 6.59
CA LYS A 37 9.38 -8.59 5.70
C LYS A 37 9.00 -8.61 4.22
N LEU A 38 7.90 -9.28 3.87
CA LEU A 38 7.40 -9.31 2.50
C LEU A 38 7.01 -7.91 2.02
N GLN A 39 6.37 -7.11 2.89
CA GLN A 39 6.01 -5.73 2.58
C GLN A 39 7.27 -4.84 2.44
N GLU A 40 8.28 -5.02 3.28
CA GLU A 40 9.56 -4.31 3.17
C GLU A 40 10.27 -4.65 1.85
N GLU A 41 10.34 -5.92 1.48
CA GLU A 41 10.93 -6.36 0.21
C GLU A 41 10.13 -5.88 -1.00
N ARG A 42 8.80 -5.83 -0.91
CA ARG A 42 7.95 -5.21 -1.94
C ARG A 42 8.28 -3.73 -2.10
N MET A 43 8.34 -2.97 -1.01
CA MET A 43 8.69 -1.55 -1.05
C MET A 43 10.09 -1.33 -1.61
N ARG A 44 11.09 -2.12 -1.18
CA ARG A 44 12.44 -2.09 -1.73
C ARG A 44 12.43 -2.37 -3.22
N TYR A 45 11.72 -3.41 -3.65
CA TYR A 45 11.62 -3.76 -5.06
C TYR A 45 11.08 -2.61 -5.90
N LEU A 46 10.01 -1.94 -5.46
CA LEU A 46 9.39 -0.82 -6.18
C LEU A 46 10.36 0.34 -6.45
N VAL A 47 11.28 0.62 -5.52
CA VAL A 47 12.21 1.75 -5.62
C VAL A 47 13.64 1.36 -6.02
N ALA A 48 13.96 0.07 -6.11
CA ALA A 48 15.34 -0.43 -6.26
C ALA A 48 16.09 0.12 -7.48
N GLU A 49 15.37 0.41 -8.56
CA GLU A 49 15.94 0.88 -9.83
C GLU A 49 15.96 2.40 -9.98
N LEU A 50 15.45 3.13 -8.99
CA LEU A 50 15.41 4.59 -9.04
C LEU A 50 16.80 5.16 -8.76
N ASP A 51 17.34 5.93 -9.71
CA ASP A 51 18.57 6.70 -9.53
C ASP A 51 18.24 8.19 -9.30
N ILE A 52 19.17 8.90 -8.69
CA ILE A 52 19.06 10.33 -8.46
C ILE A 52 19.63 11.08 -9.65
N LYS A 53 18.91 12.12 -10.09
CA LYS A 53 19.36 12.96 -11.19
C LYS A 53 20.76 13.52 -10.91
N PRO A 54 21.64 13.63 -11.92
CA PRO A 54 23.03 14.06 -11.73
C PRO A 54 23.20 15.37 -10.94
N HIS A 55 22.31 16.33 -11.12
CA HIS A 55 22.37 17.62 -10.42
C HIS A 55 21.99 17.53 -8.93
N LEU A 56 21.20 16.53 -8.52
CA LEU A 56 20.80 16.29 -7.12
C LEU A 56 21.78 15.38 -6.36
N LYS A 57 22.78 14.80 -7.04
CA LYS A 57 23.78 13.92 -6.40
C LYS A 57 24.57 14.64 -5.29
N ARG A 58 24.80 15.95 -5.42
CA ARG A 58 25.45 16.76 -4.38
C ARG A 58 24.62 16.85 -3.10
N GLU A 59 23.32 17.06 -3.24
CA GLU A 59 22.38 17.12 -2.11
C GLU A 59 22.25 15.75 -1.43
N LEU A 60 22.17 14.68 -2.21
CA LEU A 60 22.20 13.32 -1.67
C LEU A 60 23.48 13.06 -0.89
N ASN A 61 24.64 13.39 -1.45
CA ASN A 61 25.92 13.18 -0.77
C ASN A 61 25.99 13.96 0.55
N ALA A 62 25.48 15.20 0.57
CA ALA A 62 25.38 15.99 1.80
C ALA A 62 24.47 15.31 2.84
N TYR A 63 23.33 14.74 2.41
CA TYR A 63 22.46 13.96 3.28
C TYR A 63 23.12 12.68 3.79
N CYS A 64 23.81 11.93 2.93
CA CYS A 64 24.54 10.74 3.33
C CYS A 64 25.65 11.06 4.34
N GLU A 65 26.40 12.15 4.15
CA GLU A 65 27.40 12.60 5.11
C GLU A 65 26.76 13.03 6.44
N TYR A 66 25.64 13.74 6.41
CA TYR A 66 24.87 14.03 7.62
C TYR A 66 24.46 12.75 8.36
N VAL A 67 23.90 11.75 7.66
CA VAL A 67 23.51 10.48 8.27
C VAL A 67 24.72 9.74 8.85
N LYS A 68 25.86 9.70 8.14
CA LYS A 68 27.11 9.13 8.66
C LYS A 68 27.52 9.83 9.95
N ILE A 69 27.56 11.17 9.97
CA ILE A 69 27.93 11.96 11.16
C ILE A 69 26.98 11.65 12.32
N GLN A 70 25.67 11.59 12.08
CA GLN A 70 24.69 11.25 13.12
C GLN A 70 24.88 9.81 13.65
N CYS A 71 25.12 8.83 12.78
CA CYS A 71 25.39 7.45 13.19
C CYS A 71 26.66 7.34 14.04
N HIS A 72 27.73 8.08 13.70
CA HIS A 72 28.95 8.13 14.49
C HIS A 72 28.74 8.87 15.83
N GLY A 73 28.00 9.98 15.82
CA GLY A 73 27.68 10.76 17.01
C GLY A 73 26.86 9.99 18.05
N LEU A 74 25.93 9.13 17.61
CA LEU A 74 25.16 8.24 18.48
C LEU A 74 26.01 7.17 19.18
N LEU A 75 27.11 6.72 18.57
CA LEU A 75 28.05 5.76 19.16
C LEU A 75 28.96 6.41 20.21
N THR A 76 29.27 7.70 20.06
CA THR A 76 30.09 8.48 20.99
C THR A 76 29.21 9.38 21.86
N SER A 77 28.61 8.81 22.89
CA SER A 77 27.58 9.41 23.79
C SER A 77 27.91 10.74 24.51
N LYS A 78 28.98 11.45 24.14
CA LYS A 78 29.46 12.67 24.83
C LYS A 78 29.43 13.96 24.01
N GLN A 79 29.11 13.92 22.72
CA GLN A 79 28.96 15.17 21.97
C GLN A 79 27.49 15.61 21.97
N LYS A 80 27.20 16.69 22.71
CA LYS A 80 26.06 17.55 22.43
C LYS A 80 26.26 18.11 21.02
N THR A 81 25.89 17.34 20.01
CA THR A 81 25.75 17.85 18.66
C THR A 81 24.69 18.94 18.74
N ALA A 82 25.10 20.20 18.54
CA ALA A 82 24.19 21.28 18.22
C ALA A 82 23.15 20.75 17.23
N GLU A 83 21.89 21.14 17.37
CA GLU A 83 20.75 20.70 16.56
C GLU A 83 20.99 20.98 15.07
N LEU A 84 21.79 20.13 14.43
CA LEU A 84 22.07 20.17 13.01
C LEU A 84 20.77 19.75 12.35
N ARG A 85 20.08 20.71 11.74
CA ARG A 85 18.89 20.40 10.95
C ARG A 85 19.30 19.45 9.83
N PRO A 86 18.55 18.35 9.60
CA PRO A 86 18.87 17.44 8.53
C PRO A 86 18.80 18.20 7.19
N PRO A 87 19.77 18.00 6.29
CA PRO A 87 19.67 18.53 4.93
C PRO A 87 18.44 17.93 4.22
N PRO A 88 17.86 18.64 3.25
CA PRO A 88 16.66 18.17 2.57
C PRO A 88 16.92 16.86 1.81
N ILE A 89 15.97 15.92 1.89
CA ILE A 89 16.03 14.68 1.14
C ILE A 89 15.62 14.97 -0.32
N PRO A 90 16.42 14.57 -1.33
CA PRO A 90 16.00 14.67 -2.72
C PRO A 90 14.85 13.68 -2.97
N TYR A 91 13.63 14.19 -3.14
CA TYR A 91 12.44 13.39 -3.44
C TYR A 91 12.21 13.17 -4.95
N ARG A 92 13.17 13.56 -5.80
CA ARG A 92 13.05 13.45 -7.26
C ARG A 92 14.07 12.46 -7.79
N TYR A 93 13.56 11.46 -8.48
CA TYR A 93 14.31 10.33 -8.99
C TYR A 93 14.08 10.16 -10.49
N GLN A 94 14.86 9.27 -11.09
CA GLN A 94 14.74 8.89 -12.49
C GLN A 94 14.79 7.37 -12.61
N THR A 95 13.96 6.79 -13.47
CA THR A 95 14.04 5.37 -13.80
C THR A 95 15.24 5.11 -14.73
N PRO A 96 15.67 3.84 -14.90
CA PRO A 96 16.73 3.50 -15.86
C PRO A 96 16.39 3.87 -17.31
N LYS A 97 15.10 4.01 -17.64
CA LYS A 97 14.60 4.46 -18.95
C LYS A 97 14.53 5.97 -19.10
N GLY A 98 14.99 6.72 -18.09
CA GLY A 98 15.02 8.18 -18.11
C GLY A 98 13.70 8.85 -17.70
N GLN A 99 12.70 8.10 -17.23
CA GLN A 99 11.43 8.67 -16.77
C GLN A 99 11.59 9.35 -15.41
N ASP A 100 11.05 10.56 -15.26
CA ASP A 100 11.06 11.29 -14.00
C ASP A 100 10.03 10.72 -13.01
N ILE A 101 10.46 10.55 -11.76
CA ILE A 101 9.64 10.06 -10.65
C ILE A 101 9.72 11.07 -9.51
N ASP A 102 8.57 11.62 -9.12
CA ASP A 102 8.44 12.62 -8.07
C ASP A 102 7.75 12.02 -6.84
N LEU A 103 8.52 11.84 -5.78
CA LEU A 103 8.10 11.25 -4.50
C LEU A 103 7.88 12.31 -3.42
N ARG A 104 7.75 13.59 -3.77
CA ARG A 104 7.58 14.67 -2.79
C ARG A 104 6.36 14.50 -1.90
N LEU A 105 5.31 13.81 -2.36
CA LEU A 105 4.12 13.51 -1.55
C LEU A 105 4.41 12.62 -0.34
N PHE A 106 5.57 11.95 -0.28
CA PHE A 106 6.00 11.19 0.89
C PHE A 106 6.65 12.06 1.97
N ASN A 107 6.89 13.34 1.70
CA ASN A 107 7.33 14.29 2.71
C ASN A 107 6.13 14.70 3.59
N LYS A 108 6.12 14.23 4.84
CA LYS A 108 5.06 14.50 5.80
C LYS A 108 4.87 15.98 6.09
N ASP A 109 5.97 16.74 6.21
CA ASP A 109 5.92 18.16 6.53
C ASP A 109 5.32 18.96 5.37
N LEU A 110 5.72 18.62 4.13
CA LEU A 110 5.14 19.22 2.93
C LEU A 110 3.64 18.95 2.83
N MET A 111 3.22 17.69 3.05
CA MET A 111 1.81 17.32 3.00
C MET A 111 1.01 18.04 4.08
N ASN A 112 1.49 18.07 5.33
CA ASN A 112 0.84 18.79 6.43
C ASN A 112 0.64 20.28 6.12
N ASN A 113 1.65 20.93 5.54
CA ASN A 113 1.58 22.33 5.14
C ASN A 113 0.57 22.57 3.99
N SER A 114 0.39 21.60 3.10
CA SER A 114 -0.59 21.69 2.00
C SER A 114 -2.04 21.46 2.45
N MET A 115 -2.27 20.78 3.58
CA MET A 115 -3.62 20.38 4.01
C MET A 115 -4.57 21.56 4.18
N GLY A 116 -4.12 22.65 4.83
CA GLY A 116 -4.96 23.83 5.04
C GLY A 116 -5.44 24.47 3.73
N ILE A 117 -4.55 24.50 2.73
CA ILE A 117 -4.86 25.03 1.40
C ILE A 117 -5.88 24.12 0.70
N LEU A 118 -5.67 22.80 0.77
CA LEU A 118 -6.60 21.82 0.19
C LEU A 118 -7.99 21.89 0.82
N TYR A 119 -8.09 22.01 2.14
CA TYR A 119 -9.39 22.19 2.81
C TYR A 119 -10.12 23.45 2.33
N ASN A 120 -9.40 24.57 2.19
CA ASN A 120 -9.98 25.81 1.67
C ASN A 120 -10.48 25.68 0.23
N ILE A 121 -9.75 24.96 -0.62
CA ILE A 121 -10.19 24.69 -2.00
C ILE A 121 -11.46 23.83 -1.98
N LEU A 122 -11.47 22.73 -1.22
CA LEU A 122 -12.60 21.81 -1.16
C LEU A 122 -13.86 22.51 -0.62
N ASP A 123 -13.75 23.29 0.46
CA ASP A 123 -14.88 24.02 1.02
C ASP A 123 -15.46 25.05 0.03
N ARG A 124 -14.60 25.76 -0.71
CA ARG A 124 -15.05 26.69 -1.76
C ARG A 124 -15.74 25.97 -2.91
N GLN A 125 -15.19 24.84 -3.37
CA GLN A 125 -15.75 24.11 -4.52
C GLN A 125 -16.99 23.29 -4.17
N ALA A 126 -17.28 22.99 -2.90
CA ALA A 126 -18.46 22.23 -2.50
C ALA A 126 -19.77 23.05 -2.49
N LYS A 127 -19.69 24.40 -2.43
CA LYS A 127 -20.85 25.25 -2.10
C LYS A 127 -21.86 25.42 -3.25
N GLY A 128 -23.09 24.98 -2.99
CA GLY A 128 -24.34 25.45 -3.61
C GLY A 128 -24.65 25.02 -5.06
N TRP A 129 -23.65 24.92 -5.93
CA TRP A 129 -23.86 24.73 -7.37
C TRP A 129 -24.48 23.37 -7.74
N HIS A 130 -24.31 22.35 -6.91
CA HIS A 130 -24.76 20.98 -7.20
C HIS A 130 -26.29 20.85 -7.21
N ILE A 131 -27.01 21.72 -6.49
CA ILE A 131 -28.48 21.71 -6.43
C ILE A 131 -29.07 22.14 -7.78
N GLU A 132 -28.59 23.26 -8.32
CA GLU A 132 -29.03 23.77 -9.61
C GLU A 132 -28.64 22.85 -10.76
N MET A 133 -27.41 22.32 -10.72
CA MET A 133 -26.92 21.37 -11.72
C MET A 133 -27.76 20.10 -11.73
N ARG A 134 -28.09 19.55 -10.55
CA ARG A 134 -28.95 18.38 -10.41
C ARG A 134 -30.32 18.58 -11.05
N ALA A 135 -30.96 19.71 -10.79
CA ALA A 135 -32.27 20.03 -11.37
C ALA A 135 -32.22 20.12 -12.91
N LYS A 136 -31.14 20.70 -13.48
CA LYS A 136 -30.93 20.76 -14.93
C LYS A 136 -30.72 19.37 -15.54
N LEU A 137 -29.87 18.54 -14.93
CA LEU A 137 -29.56 17.19 -15.43
C LEU A 137 -30.79 16.26 -15.36
N ILE A 138 -31.59 16.34 -14.30
CA ILE A 138 -32.83 15.55 -14.19
C ILE A 138 -33.78 15.87 -15.35
N ARG A 139 -34.01 17.16 -15.64
CA ARG A 139 -34.87 17.57 -16.76
C ARG A 139 -34.32 17.10 -18.10
N HIS A 140 -33.00 17.17 -18.28
CA HIS A 140 -32.32 16.70 -19.50
C HIS A 140 -32.51 15.20 -19.73
N TYR A 141 -32.31 14.37 -18.69
CA TYR A 141 -32.45 12.92 -18.83
C TYR A 141 -33.91 12.45 -18.85
N GLN A 142 -34.83 13.17 -18.21
CA GLN A 142 -36.28 12.94 -18.36
C GLN A 142 -36.74 13.19 -19.80
N ALA A 143 -36.22 14.25 -20.44
CA ALA A 143 -36.52 14.53 -21.85
C ALA A 143 -36.00 13.45 -22.81
N GLN A 144 -34.99 12.66 -22.39
CA GLN A 144 -34.47 11.51 -23.14
C GLN A 144 -35.23 10.20 -22.88
N GLY A 145 -36.26 10.21 -22.02
CA GLY A 145 -37.10 9.02 -21.75
C GLY A 145 -36.42 7.94 -20.89
N LEU A 146 -35.39 8.28 -20.12
CA LEU A 146 -34.73 7.33 -19.21
C LEU A 146 -35.61 6.96 -18.01
N ASN A 147 -35.42 5.75 -17.48
CA ASN A 147 -36.05 5.33 -16.24
C ASN A 147 -35.50 6.13 -15.03
N ASN A 148 -36.32 6.34 -14.01
CA ASN A 148 -35.96 7.12 -12.81
C ASN A 148 -34.70 6.58 -12.09
N ASP A 149 -34.49 5.25 -12.08
CA ASP A 149 -33.29 4.66 -11.46
C ASP A 149 -32.01 4.99 -12.28
N ASP A 150 -32.10 4.91 -13.61
CA ASP A 150 -31.00 5.26 -14.51
C ASP A 150 -30.69 6.76 -14.49
N ILE A 151 -31.73 7.60 -14.39
CA ILE A 151 -31.60 9.05 -14.21
C ILE A 151 -30.81 9.33 -12.94
N SER A 152 -31.18 8.73 -11.80
CA SER A 152 -30.51 8.96 -10.53
C SER A 152 -29.01 8.61 -10.59
N LYS A 153 -28.67 7.46 -11.18
CA LYS A 153 -27.27 7.01 -11.34
C LYS A 153 -26.47 7.95 -12.23
N ARG A 154 -27.00 8.32 -13.41
CA ARG A 154 -26.31 9.21 -14.37
C ARG A 154 -26.12 10.61 -13.81
N VAL A 155 -27.16 11.17 -13.19
CA VAL A 155 -27.09 12.51 -12.56
C VAL A 155 -26.02 12.55 -11.47
N SER A 156 -25.96 11.53 -10.61
CA SER A 156 -24.92 11.45 -9.57
C SER A 156 -23.51 11.36 -10.16
N GLN A 157 -23.32 10.58 -11.23
CA GLN A 157 -22.04 10.43 -11.91
C GLN A 157 -21.58 11.77 -12.52
N ASP A 158 -22.45 12.45 -13.28
CA ASP A 158 -22.12 13.72 -13.92
C ASP A 158 -21.82 14.84 -12.91
N ILE A 159 -22.57 14.89 -11.80
CA ILE A 159 -22.30 15.84 -10.71
C ILE A 159 -20.92 15.57 -10.11
N LEU A 160 -20.58 14.31 -9.87
CA LEU A 160 -19.27 13.95 -9.31
C LEU A 160 -18.14 14.31 -10.28
N ASP A 161 -18.29 13.99 -11.58
CA ASP A 161 -17.27 14.30 -12.59
C ASP A 161 -17.07 15.81 -12.74
N HIS A 162 -18.16 16.59 -12.73
CA HIS A 162 -18.07 18.05 -12.74
C HIS A 162 -17.42 18.61 -11.46
N TYR A 163 -17.74 18.07 -10.29
CA TYR A 163 -17.10 18.45 -9.03
C TYR A 163 -15.59 18.19 -9.06
N LEU A 164 -15.18 16.98 -9.49
CA LEU A 164 -13.78 16.61 -9.59
C LEU A 164 -13.03 17.50 -10.57
N SER A 165 -13.61 17.81 -11.73
CA SER A 165 -13.03 18.74 -12.71
C SER A 165 -12.77 20.13 -12.10
N LYS A 166 -13.75 20.67 -11.36
CA LYS A 166 -13.61 21.96 -10.68
C LYS A 166 -12.52 21.94 -9.60
N VAL A 167 -12.50 20.89 -8.78
CA VAL A 167 -11.50 20.71 -7.72
C VAL A 167 -10.10 20.56 -8.31
N PHE A 168 -9.91 19.71 -9.31
CA PHE A 168 -8.61 19.50 -9.95
C PHE A 168 -8.10 20.76 -10.60
N THR A 169 -8.96 21.49 -11.32
CA THR A 169 -8.59 22.79 -11.89
C THR A 169 -8.14 23.74 -10.78
N ALA A 170 -8.93 23.89 -9.73
CA ALA A 170 -8.61 24.77 -8.60
C ALA A 170 -7.32 24.39 -7.88
N ILE A 171 -6.99 23.10 -7.76
CA ILE A 171 -5.71 22.64 -7.19
C ILE A 171 -4.55 22.96 -8.12
N THR A 172 -4.67 22.67 -9.42
CA THR A 172 -3.58 22.92 -10.39
C THR A 172 -3.25 24.40 -10.57
N THR A 173 -4.24 25.29 -10.44
CA THR A 173 -4.06 26.75 -10.62
C THR A 173 -3.85 27.50 -9.30
N ASN A 174 -3.74 26.82 -8.16
CA ASN A 174 -3.62 27.48 -6.87
C ASN A 174 -2.22 28.08 -6.67
N ALA A 175 -2.15 29.40 -6.46
CA ALA A 175 -0.88 30.11 -6.27
C ALA A 175 -0.17 29.74 -4.97
N GLU A 176 -0.90 29.46 -3.87
CA GLU A 176 -0.29 29.10 -2.58
C GLU A 176 0.43 27.75 -2.66
N LEU A 177 -0.14 26.77 -3.39
CA LEU A 177 0.52 25.48 -3.64
C LEU A 177 1.78 25.62 -4.50
N GLU A 178 1.76 26.52 -5.48
CA GLU A 178 2.91 26.78 -6.35
C GLU A 178 4.05 27.49 -5.58
N VAL A 179 3.70 28.40 -4.67
CA VAL A 179 4.65 29.05 -3.75
C VAL A 179 5.26 28.05 -2.77
N LEU A 180 4.47 27.10 -2.26
CA LEU A 180 4.99 26.05 -1.37
C LEU A 180 6.07 25.24 -2.08
N GLN A 181 5.72 24.62 -3.21
CA GLN A 181 6.69 23.99 -4.10
C GLN A 181 6.17 23.93 -5.54
N PRO A 182 6.99 24.28 -6.53
CA PRO A 182 6.58 24.26 -7.93
C PRO A 182 6.08 22.90 -8.41
N GLY A 183 4.97 22.91 -9.13
CA GLY A 183 4.34 21.72 -9.71
C GLY A 183 3.68 20.78 -8.70
N LEU A 184 3.54 21.18 -7.42
CA LEU A 184 2.90 20.36 -6.39
C LEU A 184 1.42 20.11 -6.69
N GLY A 185 0.70 21.12 -7.22
CA GLY A 185 -0.72 20.98 -7.58
C GLY A 185 -0.95 19.89 -8.62
N ILE A 186 -0.11 19.83 -9.66
CA ILE A 186 -0.18 18.79 -10.70
C ILE A 186 0.10 17.41 -10.09
N LEU A 187 1.11 17.31 -9.22
CA LEU A 187 1.46 16.05 -8.56
C LEU A 187 0.31 15.51 -7.70
N LEU A 188 -0.35 16.38 -6.93
CA LEU A 188 -1.53 16.03 -6.11
C LEU A 188 -2.71 15.56 -6.98
N VAL A 189 -3.00 16.26 -8.07
CA VAL A 189 -4.07 15.88 -9.01
C VAL A 189 -3.77 14.53 -9.67
N ASN A 190 -2.53 14.30 -10.12
CA ASN A 190 -2.13 13.02 -10.70
C ASN A 190 -2.28 11.87 -9.70
N GLN A 191 -1.90 12.09 -8.44
CA GLN A 191 -2.12 11.12 -7.38
C GLN A 191 -3.61 10.86 -7.14
N ALA A 192 -4.45 11.89 -7.07
CA ALA A 192 -5.90 11.73 -6.90
C ALA A 192 -6.53 10.97 -8.08
N LYS A 193 -6.17 11.33 -9.32
CA LYS A 193 -6.61 10.63 -10.53
C LYS A 193 -6.22 9.15 -10.52
N SER A 194 -5.01 8.82 -10.07
CA SER A 194 -4.60 7.42 -9.95
C SER A 194 -5.46 6.63 -8.97
N VAL A 195 -5.81 7.21 -7.83
CA VAL A 195 -6.69 6.56 -6.85
C VAL A 195 -8.08 6.34 -7.43
N ILE A 196 -8.62 7.34 -8.14
CA ILE A 196 -9.91 7.21 -8.83
C ILE A 196 -9.85 6.12 -9.90
N ALA A 197 -8.79 6.05 -10.71
CA ALA A 197 -8.60 5.02 -11.72
C ALA A 197 -8.58 3.61 -11.09
N MET A 198 -7.83 3.43 -9.99
CA MET A 198 -7.79 2.16 -9.26
C MET A 198 -9.16 1.80 -8.67
N MET A 199 -9.91 2.76 -8.13
CA MET A 199 -11.27 2.54 -7.63
C MET A 199 -12.23 2.16 -8.76
N LYS A 200 -12.15 2.82 -9.92
CA LYS A 200 -12.95 2.50 -11.11
C LYS A 200 -12.68 1.07 -11.60
N ALA A 201 -11.42 0.65 -11.66
CA ALA A 201 -11.05 -0.72 -12.01
C ALA A 201 -11.67 -1.75 -11.03
N GLN A 202 -11.61 -1.47 -9.73
CA GLN A 202 -12.23 -2.34 -8.72
C GLN A 202 -13.76 -2.41 -8.86
N GLN A 203 -14.42 -1.27 -9.09
CA GLN A 203 -15.86 -1.19 -9.29
C GLN A 203 -16.31 -1.93 -10.56
N SER A 204 -15.54 -1.82 -11.64
CA SER A 204 -15.79 -2.55 -12.89
C SER A 204 -15.76 -4.06 -12.70
N LEU A 205 -14.73 -4.60 -12.02
CA LEU A 205 -14.68 -6.02 -11.71
C LEU A 205 -15.82 -6.47 -10.79
N ARG A 206 -16.15 -5.65 -9.78
CA ARG A 206 -17.28 -5.94 -8.88
C ARG A 206 -18.61 -6.02 -9.65
N LYS A 207 -18.84 -5.08 -10.57
CA LYS A 207 -20.02 -5.08 -11.44
C LYS A 207 -20.07 -6.35 -12.31
N LYS A 208 -18.95 -6.73 -12.94
CA LYS A 208 -18.85 -7.97 -13.73
C LYS A 208 -19.16 -9.22 -12.88
N MET A 209 -18.68 -9.25 -11.62
CA MET A 209 -18.98 -10.33 -10.69
C MET A 209 -20.48 -10.41 -10.37
N ASP A 210 -21.11 -9.27 -10.06
CA ASP A 210 -22.53 -9.20 -9.72
C ASP A 210 -23.41 -9.62 -10.92
N GLU A 211 -23.07 -9.19 -12.15
CA GLU A 211 -23.74 -9.62 -13.38
C GLU A 211 -23.61 -11.14 -13.62
N HIS A 212 -22.43 -11.72 -13.38
CA HIS A 212 -22.23 -13.16 -13.53
C HIS A 212 -22.95 -13.97 -12.45
N LYS A 213 -23.01 -13.44 -11.21
CA LYS A 213 -23.81 -14.04 -10.13
C LYS A 213 -25.28 -14.08 -10.50
N GLU A 214 -25.83 -12.99 -11.02
CA GLU A 214 -27.23 -12.94 -11.45
C GLU A 214 -27.52 -13.96 -12.55
N LYS A 215 -26.65 -14.04 -13.57
CA LYS A 215 -26.75 -15.05 -14.64
C LYS A 215 -26.68 -16.48 -14.10
N LEU A 216 -25.78 -16.75 -13.16
CA LEU A 216 -25.67 -18.07 -12.52
C LEU A 216 -26.93 -18.40 -11.71
N VAL A 217 -27.45 -17.44 -10.95
CA VAL A 217 -28.69 -17.62 -10.17
C VAL A 217 -29.84 -18.01 -11.10
N ASN A 218 -30.01 -17.30 -12.21
CA ASN A 218 -31.08 -17.56 -13.17
C ASN A 218 -30.90 -18.95 -13.81
N HIS A 219 -29.68 -19.27 -14.25
CA HIS A 219 -29.37 -20.58 -14.84
C HIS A 219 -29.62 -21.75 -13.87
N LEU A 220 -29.26 -21.62 -12.60
CA LEU A 220 -29.48 -22.67 -11.59
C LEU A 220 -30.98 -22.87 -11.29
N LYS A 221 -31.77 -21.80 -11.28
CA LYS A 221 -33.23 -21.88 -11.11
C LYS A 221 -33.90 -22.57 -12.30
N GLU A 222 -33.45 -22.29 -13.52
CA GLU A 222 -33.96 -22.91 -14.73
C GLU A 222 -33.59 -24.40 -14.83
N THR A 223 -32.33 -24.73 -14.52
CA THR A 223 -31.80 -26.10 -14.69
C THR A 223 -32.16 -27.03 -13.53
N TYR A 224 -32.23 -26.50 -12.31
CA TYR A 224 -32.44 -27.29 -11.09
C TYR A 224 -33.53 -26.69 -10.18
N PRO A 225 -34.79 -26.63 -10.62
CA PRO A 225 -35.86 -25.90 -9.93
C PRO A 225 -36.13 -26.37 -8.49
N ILE A 226 -35.95 -27.66 -8.22
CA ILE A 226 -36.11 -28.23 -6.86
C ILE A 226 -34.89 -27.91 -6.00
N LYS A 227 -33.67 -28.13 -6.51
CA LYS A 227 -32.43 -27.90 -5.73
C LYS A 227 -32.18 -26.42 -5.47
N SER A 228 -32.60 -25.54 -6.38
CA SER A 228 -32.46 -24.09 -6.21
C SER A 228 -33.28 -23.52 -5.05
N GLN A 229 -34.27 -24.25 -4.55
CA GLN A 229 -35.03 -23.86 -3.35
C GLN A 229 -34.28 -24.18 -2.05
N ILE A 230 -33.28 -25.07 -2.09
CA ILE A 230 -32.44 -25.40 -0.95
C ILE A 230 -31.37 -24.32 -0.81
N SER A 231 -31.52 -23.47 0.21
CA SER A 231 -30.63 -22.32 0.46
C SER A 231 -29.17 -22.72 0.60
N ASP A 232 -28.89 -23.85 1.27
CA ASP A 232 -27.53 -24.31 1.52
C ASP A 232 -26.83 -24.75 0.24
N TRP A 233 -27.54 -25.48 -0.62
CA TRP A 233 -27.02 -25.88 -1.93
C TRP A 233 -26.75 -24.66 -2.82
N MET A 234 -27.66 -23.67 -2.81
CA MET A 234 -27.49 -22.44 -3.58
C MET A 234 -26.28 -21.64 -3.07
N LYS A 235 -26.12 -21.53 -1.76
CA LYS A 235 -24.99 -20.86 -1.12
C LYS A 235 -23.66 -21.56 -1.45
N GLU A 236 -23.62 -22.89 -1.44
CA GLU A 236 -22.45 -23.67 -1.83
C GLU A 236 -22.05 -23.39 -3.28
N LYS A 237 -23.03 -23.37 -4.21
CA LYS A 237 -22.77 -23.04 -5.62
C LYS A 237 -22.29 -21.61 -5.81
N MET A 238 -22.86 -20.65 -5.08
CA MET A 238 -22.40 -19.27 -5.10
C MET A 238 -20.97 -19.16 -4.57
N GLN A 239 -20.66 -19.75 -3.41
CA GLN A 239 -19.30 -19.70 -2.85
C GLN A 239 -18.27 -20.36 -3.78
N PHE A 240 -18.62 -21.47 -4.43
CA PHE A 240 -17.76 -22.12 -5.41
C PHE A 240 -17.50 -21.19 -6.60
N PHE A 241 -18.56 -20.62 -7.19
CA PHE A 241 -18.44 -19.66 -8.29
C PHE A 241 -17.57 -18.47 -7.90
N GLU A 242 -17.80 -17.90 -6.72
CA GLU A 242 -17.07 -16.74 -6.27
C GLU A 242 -15.56 -17.02 -6.09
N ARG A 243 -15.21 -18.17 -5.50
CA ARG A 243 -13.80 -18.61 -5.39
C ARG A 243 -13.17 -18.80 -6.77
N ASP A 244 -13.90 -19.41 -7.70
CA ASP A 244 -13.40 -19.63 -9.06
C ASP A 244 -13.25 -18.31 -9.83
N PHE A 245 -14.22 -17.40 -9.71
CA PHE A 245 -14.20 -16.08 -10.31
C PHE A 245 -13.00 -15.27 -9.82
N VAL A 246 -12.75 -15.25 -8.50
CA VAL A 246 -11.59 -14.58 -7.92
C VAL A 246 -10.29 -15.19 -8.44
N ARG A 247 -10.20 -16.52 -8.50
CA ARG A 247 -9.01 -17.23 -9.01
C ARG A 247 -8.71 -16.87 -10.47
N GLN A 248 -9.74 -16.78 -11.31
CA GLN A 248 -9.59 -16.42 -12.72
C GLN A 248 -9.26 -14.93 -12.92
N ASN A 249 -9.67 -14.07 -11.99
CA ASN A 249 -9.56 -12.61 -12.12
C ASN A 249 -8.61 -11.96 -11.09
N LEU A 250 -7.62 -12.71 -10.59
CA LEU A 250 -6.68 -12.23 -9.57
C LEU A 250 -6.00 -10.92 -9.94
N TRP A 251 -5.63 -10.78 -11.22
CA TRP A 251 -4.83 -9.67 -11.72
C TRP A 251 -5.62 -8.64 -12.52
N THR A 252 -6.88 -8.94 -12.85
CA THR A 252 -7.71 -8.12 -13.73
C THR A 252 -7.86 -6.69 -13.22
N VAL A 253 -7.97 -6.49 -11.89
CA VAL A 253 -8.05 -5.15 -11.30
C VAL A 253 -6.77 -4.34 -11.55
N HIS A 254 -5.61 -4.97 -11.39
CA HIS A 254 -4.32 -4.29 -11.60
C HIS A 254 -4.11 -3.95 -13.08
N GLU A 255 -4.46 -4.87 -13.98
CA GLU A 255 -4.35 -4.68 -15.43
C GLU A 255 -5.31 -3.58 -15.92
N GLU A 256 -6.56 -3.58 -15.44
CA GLU A 256 -7.54 -2.54 -15.75
C GLU A 256 -7.13 -1.18 -15.17
N ALA A 257 -6.59 -1.14 -13.94
CA ALA A 257 -6.07 0.09 -13.35
C ALA A 257 -4.88 0.66 -14.13
N ILE A 258 -3.98 -0.20 -14.63
CA ILE A 258 -2.87 0.21 -15.50
C ILE A 258 -3.41 0.83 -16.78
N SER A 259 -4.37 0.19 -17.46
CA SER A 259 -5.00 0.73 -18.68
C SER A 259 -5.61 2.11 -18.45
N LEU A 260 -6.42 2.26 -17.39
CA LEU A 260 -7.04 3.54 -17.04
C LEU A 260 -6.01 4.62 -16.71
N CYS A 261 -4.91 4.27 -16.05
CA CYS A 261 -3.83 5.21 -15.76
C CYS A 261 -3.03 5.59 -17.02
N GLU A 262 -2.90 4.69 -17.99
CA GLU A 262 -2.25 4.97 -19.28
C GLU A 262 -3.07 5.94 -20.13
N GLU A 263 -4.39 5.74 -20.19
CA GLU A 263 -5.34 6.62 -20.86
C GLU A 263 -5.31 8.05 -20.29
N GLU A 264 -5.17 8.18 -18.96
CA GLU A 264 -5.05 9.47 -18.27
C GLU A 264 -3.63 10.06 -18.30
N GLY A 265 -2.65 9.38 -18.93
CA GLY A 265 -1.27 9.84 -19.04
C GLY A 265 -0.48 9.82 -17.72
N LEU A 266 -0.88 9.02 -16.73
CA LEU A 266 -0.29 8.95 -15.39
C LEU A 266 0.96 8.05 -15.35
N GLN A 267 2.00 8.44 -16.09
CA GLN A 267 3.18 7.60 -16.33
C GLN A 267 3.87 7.11 -15.05
N GLN A 268 3.97 7.95 -14.01
CA GLN A 268 4.57 7.56 -12.72
C GLN A 268 3.77 6.44 -12.05
N THR A 269 2.44 6.55 -12.03
CA THR A 269 1.56 5.53 -11.45
C THR A 269 1.64 4.24 -12.26
N VAL A 270 1.62 4.32 -13.58
CA VAL A 270 1.76 3.17 -14.48
C VAL A 270 3.07 2.42 -14.21
N TYR A 271 4.18 3.13 -14.04
CA TYR A 271 5.47 2.55 -13.67
C TYR A 271 5.36 1.73 -12.37
N PHE A 272 4.81 2.31 -11.30
CA PHE A 272 4.68 1.62 -10.02
C PHE A 272 3.71 0.45 -10.07
N LEU A 273 2.55 0.60 -10.72
CA LEU A 273 1.56 -0.48 -10.84
C LEU A 273 2.08 -1.67 -11.63
N ARG A 274 2.78 -1.43 -12.76
CA ARG A 274 3.40 -2.51 -13.55
C ARG A 274 4.47 -3.24 -12.75
N ARG A 275 5.32 -2.50 -12.05
CA ARG A 275 6.38 -3.07 -11.22
C ARG A 275 5.80 -3.87 -10.05
N ASP A 276 4.76 -3.35 -9.41
CA ASP A 276 4.04 -4.03 -8.35
C ASP A 276 3.39 -5.34 -8.83
N LEU A 277 2.74 -5.29 -9.99
CA LEU A 277 2.13 -6.47 -10.60
C LEU A 277 3.18 -7.54 -10.92
N ASN A 278 4.34 -7.15 -11.45
CA ASN A 278 5.44 -8.08 -11.71
C ASN A 278 5.98 -8.70 -10.42
N PHE A 279 6.12 -7.92 -9.36
CA PHE A 279 6.54 -8.43 -8.05
C PHE A 279 5.58 -9.52 -7.55
N ILE A 280 4.27 -9.24 -7.61
CA ILE A 280 3.24 -10.16 -7.13
C ILE A 280 3.20 -11.43 -7.98
N LYS A 281 3.28 -11.31 -9.31
CA LYS A 281 3.24 -12.46 -10.23
C LYS A 281 4.48 -13.36 -10.14
N GLU A 282 5.67 -12.78 -10.09
CA GLU A 282 6.92 -13.53 -10.29
C GLU A 282 7.67 -13.80 -8.98
N ARG A 283 7.64 -12.87 -8.04
CA ARG A 283 8.58 -12.85 -6.91
C ARG A 283 7.94 -13.18 -5.58
N GLU A 284 6.71 -12.73 -5.33
CA GLU A 284 6.06 -12.86 -4.01
C GLU A 284 5.97 -14.31 -3.54
N ALA A 285 5.53 -15.22 -4.41
CA ALA A 285 5.36 -16.63 -4.06
C ALA A 285 6.69 -17.33 -3.72
N VAL A 286 7.77 -16.97 -4.42
CA VAL A 286 9.13 -17.49 -4.16
C VAL A 286 9.65 -16.91 -2.86
N LEU A 287 9.57 -15.59 -2.70
CA LEU A 287 10.07 -14.88 -1.53
C LEU A 287 9.36 -15.34 -0.24
N ARG A 288 8.05 -15.60 -0.31
CA ARG A 288 7.28 -16.12 0.82
C ARG A 288 7.75 -17.52 1.23
N LYS A 289 8.10 -18.38 0.27
CA LYS A 289 8.68 -19.70 0.54
C LYS A 289 10.09 -19.58 1.12
N GLU A 290 10.89 -18.65 0.61
CA GLU A 290 12.24 -18.39 1.13
C GLU A 290 12.19 -17.87 2.55
N LEU A 291 11.46 -16.78 2.81
CA LEU A 291 11.29 -16.19 4.14
C LEU A 291 10.70 -17.19 5.15
N GLY A 292 9.79 -18.06 4.72
CA GLY A 292 9.25 -19.13 5.57
C GLY A 292 10.24 -20.26 5.89
N ARG A 293 11.33 -20.40 5.11
CA ARG A 293 12.41 -21.38 5.35
C ARG A 293 13.57 -20.80 6.14
N VAL A 294 13.68 -19.48 6.27
CA VAL A 294 14.75 -18.82 7.01
C VAL A 294 14.57 -19.08 8.50
N LYS A 295 15.27 -20.11 9.01
CA LYS A 295 15.41 -20.41 10.44
C LYS A 295 16.66 -19.81 11.08
N ILE A 296 17.56 -19.29 10.24
CA ILE A 296 18.87 -18.74 10.62
C ILE A 296 18.84 -17.23 10.34
N PRO A 297 19.31 -16.37 11.26
CA PRO A 297 19.32 -14.93 11.04
C PRO A 297 20.09 -14.56 9.76
N THR A 298 19.51 -13.72 8.91
CA THR A 298 20.13 -13.29 7.64
C THR A 298 21.35 -12.40 7.86
N GLN A 299 21.42 -11.73 9.03
CA GLN A 299 22.54 -10.89 9.43
C GLN A 299 22.83 -11.13 10.91
N GLU A 300 24.09 -11.40 11.22
CA GLU A 300 24.57 -11.49 12.59
C GLU A 300 25.45 -10.28 12.87
N TYR A 301 25.15 -9.58 13.96
CA TYR A 301 25.93 -8.45 14.44
C TYR A 301 26.54 -8.82 15.79
N SER A 302 27.86 -8.78 15.89
CA SER A 302 28.57 -9.06 17.13
C SER A 302 28.97 -7.75 17.80
N PHE A 303 28.51 -7.55 19.02
CA PHE A 303 28.90 -6.42 19.88
C PHE A 303 29.51 -6.97 21.16
N SER A 304 30.71 -6.50 21.51
CA SER A 304 31.37 -6.87 22.77
C SER A 304 31.17 -5.76 23.79
N THR A 305 30.55 -6.08 24.91
CA THR A 305 30.40 -5.16 26.04
C THR A 305 30.53 -5.91 27.36
N ARG A 306 31.07 -5.24 28.38
CA ARG A 306 31.18 -5.82 29.72
C ARG A 306 29.86 -5.58 30.45
N ILE A 307 29.16 -6.67 30.75
CA ILE A 307 27.86 -6.62 31.40
C ILE A 307 27.93 -7.19 32.81
N TRP A 308 27.12 -6.63 33.70
CA TRP A 308 26.84 -7.17 35.03
C TRP A 308 25.38 -7.66 35.01
N LEU A 309 25.11 -8.83 35.60
CA LEU A 309 23.77 -9.43 35.70
C LEU A 309 23.04 -9.53 34.34
N PRO A 310 23.39 -10.52 33.49
CA PRO A 310 22.85 -10.63 32.12
C PRO A 310 21.32 -10.59 32.07
N GLN A 311 20.64 -11.24 33.03
CA GLN A 311 19.18 -11.36 33.09
C GLN A 311 18.43 -10.01 33.13
N ASN A 312 19.08 -8.92 33.53
CA ASN A 312 18.48 -7.59 33.61
C ASN A 312 18.76 -6.71 32.37
N TRP A 313 19.46 -7.24 31.37
CA TRP A 313 19.77 -6.50 30.15
C TRP A 313 18.60 -6.51 29.18
N ILE A 314 18.22 -5.32 28.72
CA ILE A 314 17.17 -5.11 27.72
C ILE A 314 17.84 -4.60 26.45
N VAL A 315 17.87 -5.41 25.39
CA VAL A 315 18.35 -4.98 24.08
C VAL A 315 17.24 -4.18 23.39
N ARG A 316 17.57 -2.96 22.94
CA ARG A 316 16.64 -2.11 22.19
C ARG A 316 17.14 -1.90 20.77
N LYS A 317 16.27 -2.10 19.80
CA LYS A 317 16.50 -1.67 18.41
C LYS A 317 16.05 -0.22 18.27
N TRP A 318 16.96 0.63 17.81
CA TRP A 318 16.61 1.99 17.44
C TRP A 318 16.39 2.06 15.93
N ASN A 319 15.13 2.12 15.51
CA ASN A 319 14.78 2.38 14.12
C ASN A 319 14.79 3.90 13.91
N PHE A 320 15.58 4.39 12.94
CA PHE A 320 15.66 5.82 12.63
C PHE A 320 14.24 6.40 12.45
N GLY A 321 13.86 7.37 13.29
CA GLY A 321 12.57 8.06 13.24
C GLY A 321 11.36 7.33 13.85
N THR A 322 11.51 6.13 14.46
CA THR A 322 10.41 5.39 15.13
C THR A 322 10.71 5.22 16.62
N ARG A 323 9.71 4.83 17.43
CA ARG A 323 9.90 4.45 18.84
C ARG A 323 10.88 3.28 18.95
N SER A 324 11.65 3.24 20.04
CA SER A 324 12.54 2.12 20.36
C SER A 324 11.74 0.84 20.56
N GLU A 325 12.16 -0.24 19.93
CA GLU A 325 11.56 -1.56 20.12
C GLU A 325 12.45 -2.40 21.03
N ILE A 326 11.86 -3.11 22.00
CA ILE A 326 12.60 -4.06 22.83
C ILE A 326 12.70 -5.35 22.03
N ILE A 327 13.93 -5.79 21.77
CA ILE A 327 14.18 -7.09 21.14
C ILE A 327 14.14 -8.16 22.23
N GLU A 328 13.36 -9.21 22.01
CA GLU A 328 13.40 -10.40 22.88
C GLU A 328 14.83 -10.94 22.95
N THR A 329 15.42 -10.82 24.13
CA THR A 329 16.83 -11.14 24.34
C THR A 329 16.92 -12.60 24.79
N VAL A 330 17.45 -13.46 23.91
CA VAL A 330 17.72 -14.87 24.23
C VAL A 330 19.16 -15.00 24.71
N PHE A 331 19.35 -15.34 25.98
CA PHE A 331 20.69 -15.64 26.52
C PHE A 331 21.13 -17.02 26.04
N ARG A 332 22.28 -17.08 25.38
CA ARG A 332 22.96 -18.35 25.05
C ARG A 332 24.27 -18.39 25.82
N GLU A 333 24.39 -19.33 26.74
CA GLU A 333 25.68 -19.64 27.38
C GLU A 333 26.57 -20.37 26.36
N SER A 334 27.56 -19.68 25.82
CA SER A 334 28.66 -20.37 25.14
C SER A 334 29.56 -20.98 26.21
N LYS A 335 29.58 -22.32 26.31
CA LYS A 335 30.63 -22.99 27.09
C LYS A 335 31.98 -22.55 26.53
N PRO A 336 32.96 -22.18 27.37
CA PRO A 336 34.30 -21.93 26.87
C PRO A 336 34.77 -23.20 26.16
N LEU A 337 35.35 -23.05 24.96
CA LEU A 337 36.06 -24.12 24.27
C LEU A 337 37.03 -24.72 25.30
N GLN A 338 36.83 -25.99 25.65
CA GLN A 338 37.83 -26.72 26.40
C GLN A 338 39.11 -26.70 25.55
N GLU A 339 40.11 -25.95 26.00
CA GLU A 339 41.46 -26.06 25.48
C GLU A 339 41.89 -27.51 25.71
N ASN A 340 41.87 -28.30 24.63
CA ASN A 340 42.61 -29.55 24.58
C ASN A 340 44.09 -29.17 24.70
N SER A 341 44.60 -29.19 25.92
CA SER A 341 46.03 -29.24 26.21
C SER A 341 46.50 -30.71 26.10
N PRO A 342 47.73 -30.92 25.60
CA PRO A 342 48.19 -32.17 24.96
C PRO A 342 48.22 -33.43 25.82
#